data_AF-A0A840ANU2-F1
#
_entry.id   AF-A0A840ANU2-F1
#
_cell.length_a   1.000
_cell.length_b   1.000
_cell.length_c   1.000
_cell.angle_alpha   90.00
_cell.angle_beta   90.00
_cell.angle_gamma   90.00
#
_symmetry.space_group_name_H-M   'P 1'
#
loop_
_entity.id
_entity.type
_entity.pdbx_description
1 polymer ?
#
loop_
_entity_poly.entity_id
_entity_poly.type
_entity_poly.pdbx_seq_one_letter_code
_entity_poly.pdbx_strand_id
1 'polypeptide(L)'
;MNALFVNIKVDREERPDLDQIYMAALHAIGEPGGWPLTMFLTPEGKPIWGGTYFPKAARYGRPSFVDVMRRVAEVYANERESVADQAARLTAHLSAPPRREVTARLDVDLLDQAADALLGVMDPDRGGTRGAPKFPNFPLLDFLARSAERTGRDDLAGAVQATLRGLTDGGIYDHIGGGLARYSTDERWLAPHFEKMLSDNGLLLERLALAGSPAAPEHPFQDRIETTIAWLEREMPLDNGLFAASLDADSDGREGAYYVWQRPELDSLLTAADAGFIATLYDITAEGNWDGESIPNRLRPHPPLTPADETRRRHILEMLRVARDRRPRPGLDDKQLADWNAFAITGLAAASFRLNRPDWLERARRAFAGIGTVLSVDGRPMHAHRAGRHIGPAFSSDLAALATAALALHRASQDAAYLAEAERLLDLLERHHATGDGGYYFTADDAEVLIQRRRDRHDDATPNAHGLAANAYIQLWSLTGEERFRERADAILSSAAGMIAANAFGAASLLAALDLRLTVRSVVIVAPDSASAAPLADVVARNWRSDLTLDIRSDGHSLSPDHPAHGRTAIGGRPTAYVCREGACSLPIQDADELARFLLVE
;
A
#
# COMPACT_ATOMS: atom_id res chain seq x y z
N MET A 1 -30.34 -23.68 7.54
CA MET A 1 -28.89 -23.58 7.66
C MET A 1 -28.39 -24.39 8.85
N ASN A 2 -28.68 -23.98 10.09
CA ASN A 2 -28.21 -24.65 11.32
C ASN A 2 -28.63 -26.12 11.50
N ALA A 3 -29.66 -26.59 10.77
CA ALA A 3 -30.04 -28.01 10.77
C ALA A 3 -29.07 -28.92 9.98
N LEU A 4 -28.29 -28.35 9.05
CA LEU A 4 -27.41 -29.10 8.15
C LEU A 4 -25.91 -28.78 8.34
N PHE A 5 -25.60 -27.55 8.77
CA PHE A 5 -24.22 -27.06 8.87
C PHE A 5 -23.99 -26.29 10.16
N VAL A 6 -22.76 -26.37 10.67
CA VAL A 6 -22.21 -25.40 11.63
C VAL A 6 -21.75 -24.19 10.81
N ASN A 7 -22.44 -23.06 10.97
CA ASN A 7 -22.15 -21.85 10.20
C ASN A 7 -21.10 -21.02 10.94
N ILE A 8 -19.95 -20.79 10.32
CA ILE A 8 -18.83 -20.01 10.86
C ILE A 8 -18.67 -18.77 9.99
N LYS A 9 -18.75 -17.59 10.61
CA LYS A 9 -18.41 -16.32 9.94
C LYS A 9 -16.96 -16.00 10.30
N VAL A 10 -16.15 -15.76 9.28
CA VAL A 10 -14.75 -15.36 9.43
C VAL A 10 -14.60 -13.97 8.84
N ASP A 11 -13.94 -13.09 9.58
CA ASP A 11 -13.49 -11.81 9.06
C ASP A 11 -12.15 -12.03 8.35
N ARG A 12 -12.10 -11.76 7.03
CA ARG A 12 -10.92 -12.02 6.21
C ARG A 12 -9.73 -11.12 6.58
N GLU A 13 -10.00 -9.98 7.22
CA GLU A 13 -8.97 -9.01 7.60
C GLU A 13 -8.39 -9.35 8.97
N GLU A 14 -9.15 -10.06 9.82
CA GLU A 14 -8.63 -10.63 11.06
C GLU A 14 -7.95 -11.99 10.82
N ARG A 15 -8.38 -12.73 9.79
CA ARG A 15 -7.88 -14.06 9.40
C ARG A 15 -7.56 -14.17 7.90
N PRO A 16 -6.63 -13.36 7.37
CA PRO A 16 -6.22 -13.43 5.97
C PRO A 16 -5.53 -14.76 5.63
N ASP A 17 -4.98 -15.45 6.62
CA ASP A 17 -4.44 -16.80 6.51
C ASP A 17 -5.49 -17.82 6.05
N LEU A 18 -6.68 -17.80 6.65
CA LEU A 18 -7.80 -18.65 6.25
C LEU A 18 -8.33 -18.25 4.87
N ASP A 19 -8.46 -16.95 4.62
CA ASP A 19 -8.91 -16.44 3.33
C ASP A 19 -8.01 -16.92 2.17
N GLN A 20 -6.69 -16.76 2.31
CA GLN A 20 -5.72 -17.20 1.31
C GLN A 20 -5.76 -18.71 1.06
N ILE A 21 -5.92 -19.53 2.11
CA ILE A 21 -6.02 -21.00 1.96
C ILE A 21 -7.27 -21.37 1.18
N TYR A 22 -8.40 -20.78 1.55
CA TYR A 22 -9.70 -21.16 1.01
C TYR A 22 -9.98 -20.54 -0.36
N MET A 23 -9.47 -19.35 -0.65
CA MET A 23 -9.49 -18.78 -2.00
C MET A 23 -8.63 -19.62 -2.96
N ALA A 24 -7.46 -20.08 -2.52
CA ALA A 24 -6.64 -20.99 -3.32
C ALA A 24 -7.35 -22.34 -3.57
N ALA A 25 -8.04 -22.87 -2.56
CA ALA A 25 -8.87 -24.06 -2.71
C ALA A 25 -9.99 -23.86 -3.74
N LEU A 26 -10.66 -22.70 -3.72
CA LEU A 26 -11.71 -22.34 -4.66
C LEU A 26 -11.18 -22.27 -6.11
N HIS A 27 -10.03 -21.64 -6.33
CA HIS A 27 -9.39 -21.60 -7.65
C HIS A 27 -8.97 -22.99 -8.13
N ALA A 28 -8.46 -23.84 -7.23
CA ALA A 28 -8.03 -25.20 -7.58
C ALA A 28 -9.20 -26.11 -8.01
N ILE A 29 -10.44 -25.83 -7.57
CA ILE A 29 -11.65 -26.51 -8.05
C ILE A 29 -12.26 -25.85 -9.30
N GLY A 30 -11.65 -24.80 -9.83
CA GLY A 30 -12.06 -24.13 -11.08
C GLY A 30 -13.19 -23.12 -10.92
N GLU A 31 -13.51 -22.72 -9.69
CA GLU A 31 -14.55 -21.73 -9.41
C GLU A 31 -13.96 -20.30 -9.40
N PRO A 32 -14.73 -19.28 -9.83
CA PRO A 32 -14.28 -17.90 -9.79
C PRO A 32 -14.14 -17.41 -8.34
N GLY A 33 -13.01 -16.78 -8.04
CA GLY A 33 -12.73 -16.16 -6.75
C GLY A 33 -13.53 -14.88 -6.49
N GLY A 34 -13.44 -14.39 -5.26
CA GLY A 34 -14.01 -13.12 -4.82
C GLY A 34 -14.70 -13.19 -3.46
N TRP A 35 -15.12 -12.03 -2.97
CA TRP A 35 -15.83 -11.90 -1.71
C TRP A 35 -17.28 -11.47 -1.95
N PRO A 36 -18.26 -11.99 -1.18
CA PRO A 36 -18.10 -12.89 -0.04
C PRO A 36 -17.79 -14.34 -0.46
N LEU A 37 -16.71 -14.90 0.09
CA LEU A 37 -16.29 -16.28 -0.09
C LEU A 37 -17.11 -17.21 0.81
N THR A 38 -17.71 -18.25 0.25
CA THR A 38 -18.36 -19.32 1.02
C THR A 38 -17.71 -20.65 0.70
N MET A 39 -17.15 -21.30 1.73
CA MET A 39 -16.56 -22.63 1.62
C MET A 39 -17.32 -23.66 2.44
N PHE A 40 -17.51 -24.83 1.86
CA PHE A 40 -18.01 -26.02 2.53
C PHE A 40 -16.84 -26.91 2.92
N LEU A 41 -16.74 -27.19 4.21
CA LEU A 41 -15.61 -27.89 4.82
C LEU A 41 -16.06 -29.21 5.46
N THR A 42 -15.13 -30.16 5.53
CA THR A 42 -15.24 -31.32 6.42
C THR A 42 -15.14 -30.89 7.90
N PRO A 43 -15.54 -31.74 8.88
CA PRO A 43 -15.33 -31.45 10.31
C PRO A 43 -13.87 -31.17 10.69
N GLU A 44 -12.91 -31.70 9.92
CA GLU A 44 -11.47 -31.47 10.08
C GLU A 44 -10.99 -30.18 9.39
N GLY A 45 -11.89 -29.36 8.84
CA GLY A 45 -11.57 -28.07 8.21
C GLY A 45 -11.11 -28.17 6.75
N LYS A 46 -11.06 -29.36 6.15
CA LYS A 46 -10.60 -29.55 4.75
C LYS A 46 -11.67 -29.08 3.76
N PRO A 47 -11.30 -28.33 2.70
CA PRO A 47 -12.24 -27.83 1.70
C PRO A 47 -12.82 -28.96 0.86
N ILE A 48 -14.13 -28.89 0.62
CA ILE A 48 -14.89 -29.82 -0.24
C ILE A 48 -15.28 -29.11 -1.53
N TRP A 49 -15.95 -27.97 -1.40
CA TRP A 49 -16.45 -27.14 -2.51
C TRP A 49 -16.74 -25.73 -2.00
N GLY A 50 -16.92 -24.76 -2.89
CA GLY A 50 -17.26 -23.40 -2.50
C GLY A 50 -17.69 -22.54 -3.68
N GLY A 51 -17.96 -21.27 -3.38
CA GLY A 51 -18.30 -20.27 -4.39
C GLY A 51 -18.62 -18.93 -3.77
N THR A 52 -19.08 -18.01 -4.62
CA THR A 52 -19.32 -16.61 -4.26
C THR A 52 -20.72 -16.18 -4.73
N TYR A 53 -21.27 -15.13 -4.10
CA TYR A 53 -22.53 -14.48 -4.51
C TYR A 53 -23.72 -15.42 -4.77
N PHE A 54 -23.96 -16.38 -3.86
CA PHE A 54 -25.12 -17.28 -3.97
C PHE A 54 -26.45 -16.53 -3.78
N PRO A 55 -27.40 -16.64 -4.72
CA PRO A 55 -28.65 -15.90 -4.61
C PRO A 55 -29.59 -16.54 -3.58
N LYS A 56 -30.43 -15.72 -2.93
CA LYS A 56 -31.45 -16.21 -1.98
C LYS A 56 -32.48 -17.14 -2.62
N ALA A 57 -32.81 -16.90 -3.90
CA ALA A 57 -33.70 -17.71 -4.71
C ALA A 57 -33.01 -18.02 -6.05
N ALA A 58 -33.31 -19.18 -6.63
CA ALA A 58 -32.73 -19.58 -7.91
C ALA A 58 -33.08 -18.54 -8.99
N ARG A 59 -32.04 -17.98 -9.62
CA ARG A 59 -32.16 -16.92 -10.64
C ARG A 59 -31.00 -17.00 -11.62
N TYR A 60 -31.25 -16.62 -12.86
CA TYR A 60 -30.24 -16.59 -13.94
C TYR A 60 -29.46 -17.91 -14.10
N GLY A 61 -30.14 -19.04 -13.97
CA GLY A 61 -29.53 -20.37 -14.08
C GLY A 61 -28.66 -20.78 -12.87
N ARG A 62 -28.58 -19.96 -11.81
CA ARG A 62 -27.86 -20.30 -10.58
C ARG A 62 -28.83 -20.89 -9.54
N PRO A 63 -28.45 -21.99 -8.88
CA PRO A 63 -29.23 -22.53 -7.76
C PRO A 63 -29.27 -21.53 -6.60
N SER A 64 -30.32 -21.61 -5.76
CA SER A 64 -30.34 -20.83 -4.54
C SER A 64 -29.28 -21.35 -3.56
N PHE A 65 -28.83 -20.50 -2.63
CA PHE A 65 -27.91 -20.95 -1.59
C PHE A 65 -28.48 -22.13 -0.77
N VAL A 66 -29.82 -22.16 -0.57
CA VAL A 66 -30.50 -23.26 0.12
C VAL A 66 -30.40 -24.57 -0.65
N ASP A 67 -30.53 -24.52 -1.98
CA ASP A 67 -30.43 -25.71 -2.83
C ASP A 67 -29.00 -26.24 -2.86
N VAL A 68 -28.00 -25.34 -2.95
CA VAL A 68 -26.58 -25.68 -2.83
C VAL A 68 -26.30 -26.38 -1.50
N MET A 69 -26.75 -25.82 -0.38
CA MET A 69 -26.56 -26.41 0.95
C MET A 69 -27.18 -27.81 1.06
N ARG A 70 -28.41 -27.99 0.56
CA ARG A 70 -29.07 -29.31 0.57
C ARG A 70 -28.30 -30.32 -0.27
N ARG A 71 -27.81 -29.92 -1.45
CA ARG A 71 -27.06 -30.80 -2.34
C ARG A 71 -25.73 -31.22 -1.73
N VAL A 72 -24.98 -30.28 -1.15
CA VAL A 72 -23.71 -30.58 -0.47
C VAL A 72 -23.94 -31.52 0.71
N ALA A 73 -24.99 -31.31 1.51
CA ALA A 73 -25.32 -32.17 2.64
C ALA A 73 -25.71 -33.60 2.18
N GLU A 74 -26.47 -33.72 1.09
CA GLU A 74 -26.83 -35.02 0.49
C GLU A 74 -25.61 -35.78 0.00
N VAL A 75 -24.72 -35.12 -0.77
CA VAL A 75 -23.48 -35.72 -1.27
C VAL A 75 -22.59 -36.15 -0.11
N TYR A 76 -22.43 -35.30 0.91
CA TYR A 76 -21.66 -35.64 2.11
C TYR A 76 -22.26 -36.83 2.87
N ALA A 77 -23.59 -36.96 2.95
CA ALA A 77 -24.23 -38.06 3.65
C ALA A 77 -24.09 -39.40 2.90
N ASN A 78 -24.25 -39.38 1.57
CA ASN A 78 -24.32 -40.58 0.75
C ASN A 78 -22.96 -41.04 0.21
N GLU A 79 -21.99 -40.14 0.05
CA GLU A 79 -20.71 -40.39 -0.63
C GLU A 79 -19.49 -40.01 0.25
N ARG A 80 -19.56 -40.27 1.56
CA ARG A 80 -18.53 -39.85 2.55
C ARG A 80 -17.09 -40.16 2.15
N GLU A 81 -16.83 -41.37 1.66
CA GLU A 81 -15.48 -41.78 1.26
C GLU A 81 -14.98 -40.99 0.05
N SER A 82 -15.84 -40.77 -0.95
CA SER A 82 -15.53 -39.96 -2.13
C SER A 82 -15.22 -38.52 -1.75
N VAL A 83 -16.00 -37.93 -0.85
CA VAL A 83 -15.78 -36.58 -0.35
C VAL A 83 -14.47 -36.47 0.44
N ALA A 84 -14.17 -37.46 1.28
CA ALA A 84 -12.92 -37.49 2.02
C ALA A 84 -11.69 -37.61 1.09
N ASP A 85 -11.78 -38.45 0.04
CA ASP A 85 -10.71 -38.62 -0.94
C ASP A 85 -10.50 -37.34 -1.78
N GLN A 86 -11.59 -36.69 -2.21
CA GLN A 86 -11.53 -35.41 -2.91
C GLN A 86 -10.91 -34.30 -2.06
N ALA A 87 -11.35 -34.17 -0.79
CA ALA A 87 -10.80 -33.19 0.14
C ALA A 87 -9.31 -33.47 0.44
N ALA A 88 -8.91 -34.74 0.55
CA ALA A 88 -7.51 -35.12 0.73
C ALA A 88 -6.65 -34.78 -0.51
N ARG A 89 -7.14 -35.05 -1.73
CA ARG A 89 -6.45 -34.69 -2.98
C ARG A 89 -6.30 -33.18 -3.14
N LEU A 90 -7.36 -32.42 -2.85
CA LEU A 90 -7.32 -30.97 -2.91
C LEU A 90 -6.32 -30.41 -1.88
N THR A 91 -6.35 -30.91 -0.65
CA THR A 91 -5.38 -30.54 0.39
C THR A 91 -3.94 -30.85 -0.06
N ALA A 92 -3.69 -32.05 -0.57
CA ALA A 92 -2.37 -32.46 -1.06
C ALA A 92 -1.89 -31.60 -2.25
N HIS A 93 -2.81 -31.20 -3.14
CA HIS A 93 -2.52 -30.29 -4.25
C HIS A 93 -2.11 -28.91 -3.75
N LEU A 94 -2.85 -28.37 -2.79
CA LEU A 94 -2.56 -27.06 -2.17
C LEU A 94 -1.24 -27.07 -1.41
N SER A 95 -0.86 -28.20 -0.81
CA SER A 95 0.38 -28.39 -0.05
C SER A 95 1.57 -28.82 -0.90
N ALA A 96 1.37 -29.04 -2.20
CA ALA A 96 2.46 -29.42 -3.08
C ALA A 96 3.49 -28.28 -3.14
N PRO A 97 4.79 -28.57 -2.99
CA PRO A 97 5.81 -27.55 -3.15
C PRO A 97 5.71 -26.94 -4.55
N PRO A 98 5.97 -25.62 -4.69
CA PRO A 98 5.96 -24.98 -6.00
C PRO A 98 6.90 -25.75 -6.94
N ARG A 99 6.47 -25.93 -8.20
CA ARG A 99 7.32 -26.56 -9.22
C ARG A 99 8.62 -25.77 -9.32
N ARG A 100 9.73 -26.52 -9.40
CA ARG A 100 11.10 -25.98 -9.46
C ARG A 100 11.16 -24.78 -10.41
N GLU A 101 11.53 -23.63 -9.85
CA GLU A 101 11.49 -22.36 -10.55
C GLU A 101 12.39 -22.35 -11.78
N VAL A 102 11.92 -21.68 -12.83
CA VAL A 102 12.76 -21.29 -13.96
C VAL A 102 13.85 -20.38 -13.40
N THR A 103 15.11 -20.72 -13.67
CA THR A 103 16.23 -19.80 -13.39
C THR A 103 16.16 -18.65 -14.38
N ALA A 104 15.48 -17.57 -13.98
CA ALA A 104 15.53 -16.31 -14.70
C ALA A 104 16.76 -15.51 -14.25
N ARG A 105 17.39 -14.81 -15.19
CA ARG A 105 18.45 -13.87 -14.86
C ARG A 105 17.80 -12.62 -14.28
N LEU A 106 18.19 -12.23 -13.08
CA LEU A 106 17.71 -11.03 -12.40
C LEU A 106 18.62 -9.86 -12.78
N ASP A 107 18.29 -9.18 -13.87
CA ASP A 107 19.06 -8.07 -14.42
C ASP A 107 18.15 -6.94 -14.92
N VAL A 108 18.77 -5.89 -15.48
CA VAL A 108 18.06 -4.71 -16.00
C VAL A 108 17.17 -5.07 -17.18
N ASP A 109 17.56 -6.03 -18.03
CA ASP A 109 16.76 -6.45 -19.18
C ASP A 109 15.42 -7.08 -18.73
N LEU A 110 15.41 -7.83 -17.63
CA LEU A 110 14.18 -8.35 -17.03
C LEU A 110 13.27 -7.22 -16.52
N LEU A 111 13.85 -6.18 -15.89
CA LEU A 111 13.08 -5.02 -15.42
C LEU A 111 12.42 -4.26 -16.59
N ASP A 112 13.17 -4.05 -17.67
CA ASP A 112 12.65 -3.34 -18.85
C ASP A 112 11.54 -4.13 -19.54
N GLN A 113 11.70 -5.45 -19.68
CA GLN A 113 10.65 -6.33 -20.21
C GLN A 113 9.39 -6.32 -19.34
N ALA A 114 9.56 -6.35 -18.01
CA ALA A 114 8.43 -6.27 -17.08
C ALA A 114 7.72 -4.91 -17.16
N ALA A 115 8.48 -3.81 -17.26
CA ALA A 115 7.93 -2.47 -17.42
C ALA A 115 7.11 -2.35 -18.71
N ASP A 116 7.61 -2.88 -19.84
CA ASP A 116 6.89 -2.89 -21.12
C ASP A 116 5.60 -3.74 -21.04
N ALA A 117 5.67 -4.91 -20.41
CA ALA A 117 4.50 -5.77 -20.22
C ALA A 117 3.40 -5.09 -19.40
N LEU A 118 3.79 -4.40 -18.32
CA LEU A 118 2.86 -3.68 -17.45
C LEU A 118 2.32 -2.42 -18.11
N LEU A 119 3.15 -1.66 -18.82
CA LEU A 119 2.71 -0.52 -19.62
C LEU A 119 1.64 -0.95 -20.65
N GLY A 120 1.77 -2.15 -21.23
CA GLY A 120 0.82 -2.73 -22.18
C GLY A 120 -0.61 -2.90 -21.64
N VAL A 121 -0.79 -3.07 -20.32
CA VAL A 121 -2.11 -3.18 -19.67
C VAL A 121 -2.64 -1.85 -19.12
N MET A 122 -1.81 -0.81 -19.10
CA MET A 122 -2.21 0.52 -18.64
C MET A 122 -3.12 1.23 -19.64
N ASP A 123 -4.00 2.06 -19.09
CA ASP A 123 -4.83 3.02 -19.80
C ASP A 123 -4.04 4.33 -19.97
N PRO A 124 -3.58 4.67 -21.18
CA PRO A 124 -2.73 5.85 -21.40
C PRO A 124 -3.47 7.17 -21.23
N ASP A 125 -4.80 7.17 -21.36
CA ASP A 125 -5.61 8.38 -21.33
C ASP A 125 -6.12 8.69 -19.92
N ARG A 126 -6.58 7.65 -19.20
CA ARG A 126 -7.24 7.80 -17.90
C ARG A 126 -6.40 7.29 -16.72
N GLY A 127 -5.27 6.65 -17.01
CA GLY A 127 -4.42 6.01 -15.99
C GLY A 127 -5.06 4.78 -15.34
N GLY A 128 -4.26 4.03 -14.60
CA GLY A 128 -4.61 2.70 -14.09
C GLY A 128 -4.67 1.63 -15.19
N THR A 129 -5.13 0.44 -14.84
CA THR A 129 -5.30 -0.68 -15.80
C THR A 129 -6.54 -0.48 -16.66
N ARG A 130 -6.52 -0.90 -17.94
CA ARG A 130 -7.69 -0.78 -18.83
C ARG A 130 -8.91 -1.55 -18.31
N GLY A 131 -10.09 -1.01 -18.60
CA GLY A 131 -11.38 -1.65 -18.32
C GLY A 131 -11.97 -1.31 -16.95
N ALA A 132 -13.05 -2.00 -16.61
CA ALA A 132 -13.79 -1.87 -15.36
C ALA A 132 -14.01 -3.27 -14.74
N PRO A 133 -14.00 -3.40 -13.39
CA PRO A 133 -13.67 -2.36 -12.40
C PRO A 133 -12.18 -1.96 -12.46
N LYS A 134 -11.85 -0.76 -11.97
CA LYS A 134 -10.48 -0.22 -11.96
C LYS A 134 -9.98 -0.05 -10.52
N PHE A 135 -8.83 -0.64 -10.22
CA PHE A 135 -8.18 -0.62 -8.90
C PHE A 135 -6.90 0.24 -8.94
N PRO A 136 -6.56 0.98 -7.86
CA PRO A 136 -5.33 1.78 -7.79
C PRO A 136 -4.02 1.00 -8.02
N ASN A 137 -3.97 -0.29 -7.63
CA ASN A 137 -2.82 -1.20 -7.80
C ASN A 137 -1.46 -0.53 -7.49
N PHE A 138 -1.27 -0.10 -6.25
CA PHE A 138 -0.08 0.67 -5.86
C PHE A 138 1.27 -0.04 -6.04
N PRO A 139 1.41 -1.38 -5.87
CA PRO A 139 2.67 -2.08 -6.17
C PRO A 139 3.09 -1.93 -7.64
N LEU A 140 2.12 -2.08 -8.56
CA LEU A 140 2.35 -1.86 -9.99
C LEU A 140 2.76 -0.42 -10.27
N LEU A 141 2.07 0.55 -9.65
CA LEU A 141 2.36 1.96 -9.83
C LEU A 141 3.75 2.36 -9.29
N ASP A 142 4.18 1.82 -8.14
CA ASP A 142 5.53 2.02 -7.60
C ASP A 142 6.60 1.48 -8.56
N PHE A 143 6.42 0.27 -9.08
CA PHE A 143 7.37 -0.29 -10.03
C PHE A 143 7.48 0.50 -11.34
N LEU A 144 6.34 0.95 -11.90
CA LEU A 144 6.37 1.81 -13.09
C LEU A 144 7.02 3.17 -12.81
N ALA A 145 6.80 3.76 -11.63
CA ALA A 145 7.45 5.01 -11.22
C ALA A 145 8.98 4.86 -11.13
N ARG A 146 9.45 3.79 -10.48
CA ARG A 146 10.88 3.45 -10.41
C ARG A 146 11.48 3.21 -11.79
N SER A 147 10.76 2.48 -12.64
CA SER A 147 11.19 2.23 -14.02
C SER A 147 11.27 3.51 -14.85
N ALA A 148 10.32 4.44 -14.67
CA ALA A 148 10.35 5.75 -15.31
C ALA A 148 11.55 6.58 -14.84
N GLU A 149 11.84 6.58 -13.52
CA GLU A 149 13.03 7.25 -12.98
C GLU A 149 14.32 6.66 -13.55
N ARG A 150 14.49 5.33 -13.51
CA ARG A 150 15.70 4.63 -13.99
C ARG A 150 15.93 4.80 -15.49
N THR A 151 14.87 4.72 -16.30
CA THR A 151 15.02 4.74 -17.76
C THR A 151 14.92 6.14 -18.36
N GLY A 152 14.36 7.11 -17.64
CA GLY A 152 14.04 8.43 -18.16
C GLY A 152 12.96 8.42 -19.25
N ARG A 153 12.19 7.34 -19.38
CA ARG A 153 11.17 7.19 -20.44
C ARG A 153 9.89 7.96 -20.13
N ASP A 154 9.48 8.81 -21.08
CA ASP A 154 8.27 9.64 -20.97
C ASP A 154 6.96 8.84 -21.00
N ASP A 155 6.91 7.66 -21.65
CA ASP A 155 5.71 6.84 -21.72
C ASP A 155 5.38 6.18 -20.37
N LEU A 156 6.40 5.68 -19.66
CA LEU A 156 6.27 5.19 -18.29
C LEU A 156 5.89 6.33 -17.33
N ALA A 157 6.59 7.47 -17.41
CA ALA A 157 6.28 8.64 -16.59
C ALA A 157 4.84 9.15 -16.84
N GLY A 158 4.41 9.16 -18.10
CA GLY A 158 3.07 9.53 -18.52
C GLY A 158 2.01 8.60 -17.95
N ALA A 159 2.22 7.28 -17.97
CA ALA A 159 1.30 6.31 -17.39
C ALA A 159 1.16 6.47 -15.87
N VAL A 160 2.27 6.72 -15.17
CA VAL A 160 2.28 7.01 -13.72
C VAL A 160 1.50 8.29 -13.42
N GLN A 161 1.80 9.37 -14.16
CA GLN A 161 1.13 10.65 -13.97
C GLN A 161 -0.37 10.58 -14.28
N ALA A 162 -0.76 9.89 -15.37
CA ALA A 162 -2.15 9.67 -15.72
C ALA A 162 -2.89 8.89 -14.63
N THR A 163 -2.24 7.89 -14.02
CA THR A 163 -2.80 7.12 -12.91
C THR A 163 -3.02 7.98 -11.68
N LEU A 164 -2.00 8.75 -11.26
CA LEU A 164 -2.13 9.63 -10.10
C LEU A 164 -3.21 10.69 -10.31
N ARG A 165 -3.30 11.28 -11.51
CA ARG A 165 -4.37 12.23 -11.86
C ARG A 165 -5.74 11.56 -11.86
N GLY A 166 -5.89 10.38 -12.46
CA GLY A 166 -7.14 9.62 -12.43
C GLY A 166 -7.61 9.35 -11.01
N LEU A 167 -6.69 8.96 -10.13
CA LEU A 167 -6.96 8.74 -8.71
C LEU A 167 -7.31 10.02 -7.96
N THR A 168 -6.69 11.17 -8.27
CA THR A 168 -6.90 12.43 -7.52
C THR A 168 -7.95 13.36 -8.10
N ASP A 169 -8.31 13.18 -9.36
CA ASP A 169 -9.31 13.99 -10.07
C ASP A 169 -10.60 13.21 -10.31
N GLY A 170 -10.56 11.88 -10.26
CA GLY A 170 -11.75 11.02 -10.33
C GLY A 170 -12.71 11.19 -9.16
N GLY A 171 -13.94 10.70 -9.34
CA GLY A 171 -14.93 10.57 -8.27
C GLY A 171 -14.59 9.48 -7.25
N ILE A 172 -13.58 8.63 -7.55
CA ILE A 172 -12.97 7.73 -6.56
C ILE A 172 -12.32 8.47 -5.37
N TYR A 173 -11.90 9.71 -5.58
CA TYR A 173 -11.43 10.57 -4.49
C TYR A 173 -12.58 11.41 -3.94
N ASP A 174 -12.73 11.43 -2.62
CA ASP A 174 -13.71 12.31 -1.97
C ASP A 174 -13.18 13.75 -1.93
N HIS A 175 -13.57 14.55 -2.91
CA HIS A 175 -13.13 15.95 -3.04
C HIS A 175 -13.59 16.88 -1.92
N ILE A 176 -14.58 16.47 -1.11
CA ILE A 176 -15.16 17.29 -0.04
C ILE A 176 -14.54 16.94 1.32
N GLY A 177 -14.40 15.64 1.61
CA GLY A 177 -13.86 15.17 2.88
C GLY A 177 -12.43 14.71 2.86
N GLY A 178 -11.85 14.51 1.68
CA GLY A 178 -10.59 13.81 1.48
C GLY A 178 -10.73 12.29 1.60
N GLY A 179 -9.66 11.59 1.22
CA GLY A 179 -9.58 10.14 1.25
C GLY A 179 -10.09 9.48 -0.03
N LEU A 180 -9.42 8.40 -0.42
CA LEU A 180 -9.66 7.59 -1.60
C LEU A 180 -10.55 6.39 -1.26
N ALA A 181 -11.52 6.13 -2.12
CA ALA A 181 -12.33 4.93 -2.08
C ALA A 181 -11.58 3.73 -2.70
N ARG A 182 -11.97 2.51 -2.34
CA ARG A 182 -11.20 1.29 -2.61
C ARG A 182 -10.94 1.03 -4.10
N TYR A 183 -11.97 1.16 -4.92
CA TYR A 183 -11.88 0.98 -6.36
C TYR A 183 -12.99 1.73 -7.08
N SER A 184 -12.85 1.89 -8.40
CA SER A 184 -13.91 2.41 -9.26
C SER A 184 -14.63 1.28 -9.97
N THR A 185 -15.96 1.28 -9.92
CA THR A 185 -16.79 0.32 -10.66
C THR A 185 -16.80 0.58 -12.16
N ASP A 186 -16.30 1.74 -12.60
CA ASP A 186 -16.14 2.10 -14.00
C ASP A 186 -14.68 2.30 -14.41
N GLU A 187 -14.47 2.46 -15.71
CA GLU A 187 -13.16 2.66 -16.33
C GLU A 187 -12.66 4.12 -16.29
N ARG A 188 -13.48 5.05 -15.81
CA ARG A 188 -13.25 6.51 -15.81
C ARG A 188 -12.74 7.04 -14.47
N TRP A 189 -12.70 6.21 -13.44
CA TRP A 189 -12.51 6.64 -12.05
C TRP A 189 -13.66 7.50 -11.51
N LEU A 190 -14.86 7.44 -12.11
CA LEU A 190 -15.98 8.28 -11.70
C LEU A 190 -16.77 7.63 -10.56
N ALA A 191 -17.32 6.44 -10.77
CA ALA A 191 -18.16 5.75 -9.79
C ALA A 191 -17.29 4.90 -8.84
N PRO A 192 -17.18 5.22 -7.55
CA PRO A 192 -16.48 4.39 -6.58
C PRO A 192 -17.36 3.25 -6.08
N HIS A 193 -16.71 2.17 -5.65
CA HIS A 193 -17.18 1.43 -4.48
C HIS A 193 -16.77 2.24 -3.24
N PHE A 194 -17.73 2.83 -2.55
CA PHE A 194 -17.50 3.96 -1.62
C PHE A 194 -16.75 3.61 -0.31
N GLU A 195 -16.41 2.33 -0.10
CA GLU A 195 -15.58 1.89 1.02
C GLU A 195 -14.22 2.61 0.98
N LYS A 196 -13.74 3.10 2.13
CA LYS A 196 -12.41 3.71 2.25
C LYS A 196 -11.55 2.89 3.19
N MET A 197 -10.43 2.39 2.69
CA MET A 197 -9.52 1.55 3.47
C MET A 197 -8.27 2.34 3.89
N LEU A 198 -7.75 2.05 5.09
CA LEU A 198 -6.52 2.65 5.59
C LEU A 198 -5.32 2.30 4.71
N SER A 199 -5.23 1.04 4.24
CA SER A 199 -4.16 0.57 3.35
C SER A 199 -4.06 1.39 2.06
N ASP A 200 -5.19 1.58 1.37
CA ASP A 200 -5.24 2.30 0.10
C ASP A 200 -4.82 3.76 0.27
N ASN A 201 -5.27 4.39 1.35
CA ASN A 201 -4.95 5.79 1.64
C ASN A 201 -3.50 5.98 2.10
N GLY A 202 -2.94 5.03 2.87
CA GLY A 202 -1.53 5.03 3.26
C GLY A 202 -0.60 4.89 2.06
N LEU A 203 -0.91 3.94 1.16
CA LEU A 203 -0.17 3.72 -0.08
C LEU A 203 -0.30 4.92 -1.04
N LEU A 204 -1.50 5.49 -1.18
CA LEU A 204 -1.71 6.71 -1.94
C LEU A 204 -0.85 7.86 -1.42
N LEU A 205 -0.85 8.10 -0.09
CA LEU A 205 -0.07 9.17 0.52
C LEU A 205 1.42 9.04 0.19
N GLU A 206 1.98 7.84 0.28
CA GLU A 206 3.36 7.60 -0.09
C GLU A 206 3.59 7.90 -1.58
N ARG A 207 2.75 7.37 -2.47
CA ARG A 207 2.89 7.60 -3.92
C ARG A 207 2.80 9.06 -4.29
N LEU A 208 1.83 9.79 -3.73
CA LEU A 208 1.66 11.22 -3.99
C LEU A 208 2.89 11.99 -3.48
N ALA A 209 3.35 11.73 -2.25
CA ALA A 209 4.52 12.41 -1.69
C ALA A 209 5.77 12.18 -2.54
N LEU A 210 5.95 10.98 -3.09
CA LEU A 210 7.13 10.63 -3.88
C LEU A 210 7.09 11.15 -5.33
N ALA A 211 5.91 11.40 -5.90
CA ALA A 211 5.74 11.79 -7.30
C ALA A 211 6.15 13.23 -7.68
N GLY A 212 6.56 14.06 -6.71
CA GLY A 212 6.96 15.44 -6.97
C GLY A 212 8.22 15.55 -7.85
N SER A 213 8.16 16.38 -8.90
CA SER A 213 9.33 16.72 -9.72
C SER A 213 10.26 17.69 -8.98
N PRO A 214 11.59 17.48 -9.00
CA PRO A 214 12.54 18.39 -8.39
C PRO A 214 12.56 19.79 -9.02
N ALA A 215 12.07 19.92 -10.26
CA ALA A 215 12.00 21.19 -10.98
C ALA A 215 10.74 22.02 -10.65
N ALA A 216 9.77 21.45 -9.91
CA ALA A 216 8.52 22.14 -9.60
C ALA A 216 8.69 23.02 -8.34
N PRO A 217 8.31 24.31 -8.39
CA PRO A 217 8.38 25.20 -7.22
C PRO A 217 7.39 24.79 -6.11
N GLU A 218 6.29 24.14 -6.48
CA GLU A 218 5.28 23.60 -5.57
C GLU A 218 5.05 22.13 -5.86
N HIS A 219 4.72 21.36 -4.83
CA HIS A 219 4.47 19.93 -4.98
C HIS A 219 3.11 19.71 -5.69
N PRO A 220 3.06 18.99 -6.83
CA PRO A 220 1.89 18.93 -7.70
C PRO A 220 0.64 18.33 -7.04
N PHE A 221 0.84 17.50 -6.01
CA PHE A 221 -0.24 16.83 -5.26
C PHE A 221 -0.40 17.35 -3.83
N GLN A 222 0.15 18.52 -3.50
CA GLN A 222 0.12 19.04 -2.12
C GLN A 222 -1.31 19.10 -1.55
N ASP A 223 -2.27 19.67 -2.28
CA ASP A 223 -3.68 19.74 -1.87
C ASP A 223 -4.25 18.35 -1.54
N ARG A 224 -3.89 17.33 -2.33
CA ARG A 224 -4.37 15.96 -2.15
C ARG A 224 -3.72 15.24 -0.98
N ILE A 225 -2.44 15.50 -0.74
CA ILE A 225 -1.75 15.01 0.46
C ILE A 225 -2.39 15.63 1.70
N GLU A 226 -2.56 16.95 1.72
CA GLU A 226 -3.14 17.69 2.85
C GLU A 226 -4.58 17.23 3.15
N THR A 227 -5.43 17.12 2.13
CA THR A 227 -6.82 16.68 2.31
C THR A 227 -6.95 15.22 2.69
N THR A 228 -6.04 14.34 2.23
CA THR A 228 -6.02 12.93 2.66
C THR A 228 -5.55 12.77 4.10
N ILE A 229 -4.53 13.53 4.53
CA ILE A 229 -4.10 13.54 5.95
C ILE A 229 -5.19 14.15 6.83
N ALA A 230 -5.85 15.23 6.40
CA ALA A 230 -6.97 15.81 7.14
C ALA A 230 -8.17 14.85 7.27
N TRP A 231 -8.43 14.01 6.26
CA TRP A 231 -9.38 12.91 6.37
C TRP A 231 -8.92 11.87 7.40
N LEU A 232 -7.68 11.41 7.30
CA LEU A 232 -7.11 10.40 8.19
C LEU A 232 -7.15 10.84 9.67
N GLU A 233 -6.85 12.10 9.95
CA GLU A 233 -6.88 12.68 11.31
C GLU A 233 -8.28 12.95 11.84
N ARG A 234 -9.28 13.10 10.97
CA ARG A 234 -10.65 13.40 11.37
C ARG A 234 -11.52 12.15 11.51
N GLU A 235 -11.35 11.20 10.60
CA GLU A 235 -12.27 10.06 10.44
C GLU A 235 -11.72 8.75 11.02
N MET A 236 -10.40 8.58 11.01
CA MET A 236 -9.77 7.30 11.34
C MET A 236 -9.03 7.23 12.68
N PRO A 237 -8.79 8.31 13.48
CA PRO A 237 -7.96 8.18 14.67
C PRO A 237 -8.65 7.34 15.76
N LEU A 238 -7.83 6.62 16.52
CA LEU A 238 -8.24 5.94 17.75
C LEU A 238 -7.51 6.56 18.95
N ASP A 239 -8.07 6.41 20.16
CA ASP A 239 -7.56 7.03 21.39
C ASP A 239 -6.13 6.61 21.76
N ASN A 240 -5.66 5.49 21.21
CA ASN A 240 -4.33 4.94 21.46
C ASN A 240 -3.28 5.35 20.40
N GLY A 241 -3.63 6.30 19.53
CA GLY A 241 -2.73 6.82 18.50
C GLY A 241 -2.72 6.01 17.20
N LEU A 242 -3.32 4.83 17.15
CA LEU A 242 -3.49 4.07 15.91
C LEU A 242 -4.63 4.62 15.06
N PHE A 243 -4.80 4.03 13.88
CA PHE A 243 -5.92 4.27 12.99
C PHE A 243 -6.82 3.03 12.86
N ALA A 244 -8.11 3.28 12.67
CA ALA A 244 -9.12 2.30 12.30
C ALA A 244 -8.85 1.71 10.91
N ALA A 245 -9.48 0.58 10.58
CA ALA A 245 -9.22 -0.16 9.35
C ALA A 245 -9.92 0.46 8.14
N SER A 246 -11.21 0.77 8.24
CA SER A 246 -11.99 1.26 7.11
C SER A 246 -13.24 2.05 7.49
N LEU A 247 -13.81 2.72 6.50
CA LEU A 247 -15.20 3.20 6.50
C LEU A 247 -16.01 2.37 5.48
N ASP A 248 -17.19 1.90 5.87
CA ASP A 248 -18.10 1.14 5.01
C ASP A 248 -18.51 1.94 3.75
N ALA A 249 -18.89 1.22 2.68
CA ALA A 249 -19.46 1.84 1.49
C ALA A 249 -20.90 2.33 1.69
N ASP A 250 -21.64 1.64 2.56
CA ASP A 250 -23.06 1.88 2.82
C ASP A 250 -23.29 2.93 3.91
N SER A 251 -24.26 3.80 3.67
CA SER A 251 -24.83 4.66 4.70
C SER A 251 -26.35 4.66 4.57
N ASP A 252 -27.05 4.43 5.69
CA ASP A 252 -28.52 4.30 5.75
C ASP A 252 -29.08 3.27 4.74
N GLY A 253 -28.37 2.15 4.58
CA GLY A 253 -28.75 1.05 3.70
C GLY A 253 -28.62 1.34 2.20
N ARG A 254 -27.95 2.43 1.82
CA ARG A 254 -27.61 2.76 0.44
C ARG A 254 -26.12 3.06 0.30
N GLU A 255 -25.49 2.38 -0.65
CA GLU A 255 -24.10 2.66 -1.03
C GLU A 255 -23.94 4.12 -1.51
N GLY A 256 -22.91 4.81 -1.02
CA GLY A 256 -22.55 6.15 -1.48
C GLY A 256 -23.45 7.29 -1.02
N ALA A 257 -24.57 7.03 -0.35
CA ALA A 257 -25.56 8.04 0.06
C ALA A 257 -24.98 9.17 0.93
N TYR A 258 -23.91 8.90 1.68
CA TYR A 258 -23.20 9.91 2.44
C TYR A 258 -22.46 10.91 1.54
N TYR A 259 -21.93 10.46 0.40
CA TYR A 259 -20.92 11.17 -0.40
C TYR A 259 -21.48 11.93 -1.62
N VAL A 260 -22.61 11.49 -2.17
CA VAL A 260 -23.22 12.07 -3.38
C VAL A 260 -24.03 13.34 -3.09
N TRP A 261 -24.26 14.17 -4.12
CA TRP A 261 -24.91 15.47 -3.99
C TRP A 261 -25.91 15.72 -5.11
N GLN A 262 -26.98 16.44 -4.80
CA GLN A 262 -27.91 16.98 -5.78
C GLN A 262 -27.71 18.48 -5.91
N ARG A 263 -27.88 19.01 -7.12
CA ARG A 263 -27.72 20.45 -7.36
C ARG A 263 -28.57 21.35 -6.45
N PRO A 264 -29.85 21.04 -6.15
CA PRO A 264 -30.64 21.84 -5.22
C PRO A 264 -30.05 21.94 -3.80
N GLU A 265 -29.28 20.95 -3.34
CA GLU A 265 -28.61 21.02 -2.04
C GLU A 265 -27.57 22.14 -2.02
N LEU A 266 -26.77 22.27 -3.08
CA LEU A 266 -25.78 23.35 -3.22
C LEU A 266 -26.48 24.72 -3.27
N ASP A 267 -27.54 24.85 -4.06
CA ASP A 267 -28.28 26.10 -4.23
C ASP A 267 -28.96 26.56 -2.91
N SER A 268 -29.25 25.62 -2.00
CA SER A 268 -29.80 25.94 -0.67
C SER A 268 -28.75 26.35 0.36
N LEU A 269 -27.50 25.91 0.18
CA LEU A 269 -26.40 26.11 1.14
C LEU A 269 -25.52 27.31 0.78
N LEU A 270 -25.44 27.65 -0.50
CA LEU A 270 -24.46 28.57 -1.06
C LEU A 270 -25.14 29.74 -1.79
N THR A 271 -24.39 30.81 -2.02
CA THR A 271 -24.86 31.86 -2.94
C THR A 271 -24.95 31.30 -4.37
N ALA A 272 -25.81 31.87 -5.22
CA ALA A 272 -25.94 31.42 -6.61
C ALA A 272 -24.59 31.43 -7.38
N ALA A 273 -23.72 32.39 -7.08
CA ALA A 273 -22.40 32.47 -7.67
C ALA A 273 -21.46 31.37 -7.18
N ASP A 274 -21.50 31.01 -5.88
CA ASP A 274 -20.68 29.94 -5.30
C ASP A 274 -21.17 28.57 -5.72
N ALA A 275 -22.49 28.35 -5.72
CA ALA A 275 -23.13 27.13 -6.21
C ALA A 275 -22.77 26.88 -7.68
N GLY A 276 -22.87 27.90 -8.54
CA GLY A 276 -22.48 27.79 -9.96
C GLY A 276 -20.99 27.50 -10.15
N PHE A 277 -20.12 28.16 -9.37
CA PHE A 277 -18.68 27.95 -9.42
C PHE A 277 -18.29 26.53 -9.02
N ILE A 278 -18.74 26.06 -7.86
CA ILE A 278 -18.37 24.73 -7.34
C ILE A 278 -19.01 23.62 -8.18
N ALA A 279 -20.25 23.80 -8.64
CA ALA A 279 -20.93 22.83 -9.48
C ALA A 279 -20.23 22.62 -10.83
N THR A 280 -19.73 23.71 -11.42
CA THR A 280 -18.94 23.63 -12.66
C THR A 280 -17.61 22.92 -12.42
N LEU A 281 -16.93 23.27 -11.32
CA LEU A 281 -15.61 22.74 -10.99
C LEU A 281 -15.62 21.25 -10.62
N TYR A 282 -16.73 20.75 -10.07
CA TYR A 282 -16.86 19.38 -9.56
C TYR A 282 -17.89 18.52 -10.30
N ASP A 283 -18.37 18.98 -11.46
CA ASP A 283 -19.39 18.32 -12.28
C ASP A 283 -20.67 17.91 -11.53
N ILE A 284 -21.20 18.84 -10.72
CA ILE A 284 -22.46 18.67 -9.99
C ILE A 284 -23.60 19.27 -10.83
N THR A 285 -24.42 18.41 -11.42
CA THR A 285 -25.47 18.78 -12.39
C THR A 285 -26.87 18.58 -11.81
N ALA A 286 -27.89 19.13 -12.48
CA ALA A 286 -29.27 18.94 -12.06
C ALA A 286 -29.76 17.51 -12.33
N GLU A 287 -29.28 16.88 -13.39
CA GLU A 287 -29.60 15.51 -13.79
C GLU A 287 -28.79 14.45 -13.03
N GLY A 288 -27.75 14.86 -12.31
CA GLY A 288 -26.74 13.97 -11.78
C GLY A 288 -25.72 13.50 -12.82
N ASN A 289 -24.61 12.95 -12.33
CA ASN A 289 -23.62 12.24 -13.14
C ASN A 289 -23.57 10.73 -12.82
N TRP A 290 -24.35 10.28 -11.82
CA TRP A 290 -24.47 8.89 -11.39
C TRP A 290 -25.82 8.67 -10.67
N ASP A 291 -26.65 7.78 -11.19
CA ASP A 291 -27.95 7.39 -10.60
C ASP A 291 -28.88 8.54 -10.16
N GLY A 292 -28.88 9.64 -10.92
CA GLY A 292 -29.71 10.82 -10.63
C GLY A 292 -29.12 11.77 -9.57
N GLU A 293 -27.96 11.43 -9.01
CA GLU A 293 -27.17 12.26 -8.10
C GLU A 293 -25.80 12.57 -8.74
N SER A 294 -25.02 13.44 -8.14
CA SER A 294 -23.66 13.75 -8.61
C SER A 294 -22.61 13.27 -7.62
N ILE A 295 -21.64 12.54 -8.15
CA ILE A 295 -20.35 12.28 -7.51
C ILE A 295 -19.44 13.46 -7.86
N PRO A 296 -19.03 14.30 -6.88
CA PRO A 296 -18.09 15.39 -7.14
C PRO A 296 -16.80 14.85 -7.75
N ASN A 297 -16.37 15.39 -8.88
CA ASN A 297 -15.14 14.97 -9.57
C ASN A 297 -14.57 16.09 -10.45
N ARG A 298 -13.29 15.99 -10.81
CA ARG A 298 -12.57 16.94 -11.67
C ARG A 298 -12.08 16.28 -12.97
N LEU A 299 -12.79 15.26 -13.47
CA LEU A 299 -12.40 14.53 -14.68
C LEU A 299 -12.47 15.37 -15.95
N ARG A 300 -13.25 16.47 -15.93
CA ARG A 300 -13.27 17.44 -17.02
C ARG A 300 -12.08 18.38 -16.89
N PRO A 301 -11.42 18.77 -17.99
CA PRO A 301 -10.36 19.76 -17.94
C PRO A 301 -10.87 21.10 -17.38
N HIS A 302 -10.16 21.64 -16.39
CA HIS A 302 -10.41 22.95 -15.83
C HIS A 302 -9.16 23.83 -15.97
N PRO A 303 -9.31 25.14 -16.24
CA PRO A 303 -8.18 26.05 -16.16
C PRO A 303 -7.62 26.05 -14.74
N PRO A 304 -6.31 26.34 -14.56
CA PRO A 304 -5.75 26.56 -13.24
C PRO A 304 -6.53 27.63 -12.48
N LEU A 305 -6.81 27.37 -11.20
CA LEU A 305 -7.53 28.32 -10.37
C LEU A 305 -6.61 29.49 -9.99
N THR A 306 -7.19 30.69 -9.95
CA THR A 306 -6.48 31.84 -9.35
C THR A 306 -6.34 31.62 -7.83
N PRO A 307 -5.37 32.26 -7.16
CA PRO A 307 -5.26 32.16 -5.69
C PRO A 307 -6.55 32.54 -4.94
N ALA A 308 -7.32 33.48 -5.49
CA ALA A 308 -8.61 33.88 -4.96
C ALA A 308 -9.67 32.77 -5.13
N ASP A 309 -9.76 32.17 -6.32
CA ASP A 309 -10.68 31.06 -6.58
C ASP A 309 -10.30 29.80 -5.81
N GLU A 310 -9.01 29.58 -5.57
CA GLU A 310 -8.51 28.48 -4.75
C GLU A 310 -8.90 28.66 -3.27
N THR A 311 -8.77 29.89 -2.73
CA THR A 311 -9.26 30.22 -1.39
C THR A 311 -10.78 30.05 -1.30
N ARG A 312 -11.51 30.52 -2.32
CA ARG A 312 -12.97 30.38 -2.43
C ARG A 312 -13.39 28.92 -2.49
N ARG A 313 -12.71 28.09 -3.29
CA ARG A 313 -12.93 26.65 -3.41
C ARG A 313 -12.84 25.97 -2.05
N ARG A 314 -11.73 26.17 -1.32
CA ARG A 314 -11.53 25.54 0.00
C ARG A 314 -12.61 25.95 1.00
N HIS A 315 -12.99 27.22 1.01
CA HIS A 315 -14.07 27.69 1.87
C HIS A 315 -15.41 27.00 1.57
N ILE A 316 -15.78 26.90 0.29
CA ILE A 316 -17.02 26.23 -0.13
C ILE A 316 -16.97 24.73 0.21
N LEU A 317 -15.85 24.05 -0.05
CA LEU A 317 -15.71 22.62 0.28
C LEU A 317 -15.87 22.36 1.78
N GLU A 318 -15.34 23.23 2.65
CA GLU A 318 -15.56 23.10 4.09
C GLU A 318 -17.03 23.30 4.47
N MET A 319 -17.74 24.27 3.85
CA MET A 319 -19.19 24.42 4.06
C MET A 319 -19.97 23.17 3.65
N LEU A 320 -19.64 22.58 2.49
CA LEU A 320 -20.24 21.33 2.02
C LEU A 320 -19.91 20.17 2.97
N ARG A 321 -18.67 20.09 3.47
CA ARG A 321 -18.25 19.07 4.44
C ARG A 321 -19.05 19.16 5.75
N VAL A 322 -19.18 20.36 6.31
CA VAL A 322 -19.99 20.61 7.53
C VAL A 322 -21.47 20.26 7.32
N ALA A 323 -22.02 20.56 6.14
CA ALA A 323 -23.40 20.16 5.82
C ALA A 323 -23.52 18.64 5.71
N ARG A 324 -22.56 17.97 5.05
CA ARG A 324 -22.51 16.51 4.89
C ARG A 324 -22.40 15.76 6.20
N ASP A 325 -21.69 16.30 7.19
CA ASP A 325 -21.54 15.68 8.52
C ASP A 325 -22.88 15.47 9.25
N ARG A 326 -23.96 16.13 8.82
CA ARG A 326 -25.31 15.95 9.36
C ARG A 326 -26.06 14.75 8.79
N ARG A 327 -25.53 14.14 7.72
CA ARG A 327 -26.07 12.92 7.12
C ARG A 327 -25.69 11.71 7.98
N PRO A 328 -26.44 10.60 7.91
CA PRO A 328 -25.99 9.34 8.49
C PRO A 328 -24.57 9.00 7.98
N ARG A 329 -23.64 8.72 8.90
CA ARG A 329 -22.25 8.41 8.54
C ARG A 329 -22.14 6.93 8.14
N PRO A 330 -21.22 6.59 7.22
CA PRO A 330 -20.84 5.20 7.03
C PRO A 330 -20.28 4.59 8.31
N GLY A 331 -20.41 3.27 8.46
CA GLY A 331 -19.86 2.54 9.59
C GLY A 331 -18.34 2.66 9.65
N LEU A 332 -17.79 2.87 10.84
CA LEU A 332 -16.34 2.80 11.08
C LEU A 332 -15.99 1.39 11.52
N ASP A 333 -15.08 0.74 10.79
CA ASP A 333 -14.47 -0.50 11.24
C ASP A 333 -13.24 -0.22 12.10
N ASP A 334 -13.44 -0.31 13.41
CA ASP A 334 -12.47 0.02 14.45
C ASP A 334 -11.34 -1.02 14.66
N LYS A 335 -11.25 -2.02 13.77
CA LYS A 335 -10.10 -2.94 13.71
C LYS A 335 -8.81 -2.15 13.57
N GLN A 336 -7.80 -2.58 14.31
CA GLN A 336 -6.44 -2.07 14.21
C GLN A 336 -5.58 -3.15 13.59
N LEU A 337 -5.16 -2.95 12.34
CA LEU A 337 -4.35 -3.91 11.57
C LEU A 337 -2.92 -3.38 11.47
N ALA A 338 -1.93 -4.24 11.74
CA ALA A 338 -0.52 -3.86 11.83
C ALA A 338 0.05 -3.39 10.48
N ASP A 339 -0.14 -4.17 9.41
CA ASP A 339 0.25 -3.80 8.05
C ASP A 339 -0.40 -2.51 7.54
N TRP A 340 -1.71 -2.32 7.76
CA TRP A 340 -2.41 -1.11 7.26
C TRP A 340 -1.99 0.15 8.01
N ASN A 341 -1.77 0.04 9.33
CA ASN A 341 -1.16 1.13 10.09
C ASN A 341 0.28 1.39 9.62
N ALA A 342 1.06 0.36 9.29
CA ALA A 342 2.39 0.53 8.73
C ALA A 342 2.38 1.29 7.39
N PHE A 343 1.43 1.02 6.49
CA PHE A 343 1.27 1.78 5.25
C PHE A 343 0.91 3.25 5.51
N ALA A 344 0.00 3.52 6.45
CA ALA A 344 -0.34 4.89 6.83
C ALA A 344 0.85 5.65 7.46
N ILE A 345 1.62 4.98 8.33
CA ILE A 345 2.84 5.54 8.93
C ILE A 345 3.88 5.86 7.86
N THR A 346 4.07 4.95 6.90
CA THR A 346 4.99 5.12 5.77
C THR A 346 4.59 6.33 4.93
N GLY A 347 3.31 6.45 4.58
CA GLY A 347 2.76 7.59 3.83
C GLY A 347 2.93 8.92 4.56
N LEU A 348 2.62 8.98 5.86
CA LEU A 348 2.81 10.18 6.68
C LEU A 348 4.29 10.59 6.79
N ALA A 349 5.18 9.62 7.00
CA ALA A 349 6.62 9.88 7.07
C ALA A 349 7.17 10.37 5.72
N ALA A 350 6.74 9.78 4.60
CA ALA A 350 7.12 10.22 3.26
C ALA A 350 6.62 11.65 2.98
N ALA A 351 5.35 11.94 3.30
CA ALA A 351 4.77 13.28 3.15
C ALA A 351 5.50 14.31 4.01
N SER A 352 5.79 13.98 5.28
CA SER A 352 6.58 14.85 6.17
C SER A 352 7.95 15.15 5.59
N PHE A 353 8.65 14.12 5.09
CA PHE A 353 9.99 14.25 4.53
C PHE A 353 10.00 15.15 3.29
N ARG A 354 9.03 14.96 2.38
CA ARG A 354 8.97 15.69 1.10
C ARG A 354 8.44 17.12 1.23
N LEU A 355 7.56 17.40 2.20
CA LEU A 355 6.90 18.69 2.38
C LEU A 355 7.37 19.46 3.62
N ASN A 356 8.37 18.96 4.34
CA ASN A 356 8.89 19.55 5.57
C ASN A 356 7.80 19.83 6.62
N ARG A 357 7.01 18.81 6.95
CA ARG A 357 5.86 18.89 7.85
C ARG A 357 6.08 18.08 9.15
N PRO A 358 6.79 18.65 10.14
CA PRO A 358 7.16 17.93 11.37
C PRO A 358 5.96 17.45 12.20
N ASP A 359 4.80 18.10 12.06
CA ASP A 359 3.55 17.68 12.68
C ASP A 359 3.05 16.33 12.13
N TRP A 360 3.26 16.05 10.84
CA TRP A 360 2.93 14.77 10.23
C TRP A 360 3.90 13.67 10.65
N LEU A 361 5.19 13.99 10.79
CA LEU A 361 6.16 13.07 11.38
C LEU A 361 5.75 12.67 12.80
N GLU A 362 5.34 13.64 13.62
CA GLU A 362 4.91 13.35 14.99
C GLU A 362 3.64 12.48 15.01
N ARG A 363 2.68 12.71 14.10
CA ARG A 363 1.52 11.82 13.95
C ARG A 363 1.94 10.39 13.61
N ALA A 364 2.91 10.22 12.69
CA ALA A 364 3.45 8.92 12.29
C ALA A 364 4.16 8.21 13.46
N ARG A 365 4.98 8.93 14.23
CA ARG A 365 5.66 8.41 15.43
C ARG A 365 4.68 7.93 16.49
N ARG A 366 3.62 8.70 16.76
CA ARG A 366 2.57 8.29 17.71
C ARG A 366 1.88 7.00 17.27
N ALA A 367 1.55 6.86 15.98
CA ALA A 367 0.96 5.63 15.46
C ALA A 367 1.93 4.44 15.57
N PHE A 368 3.21 4.64 15.24
CA PHE A 368 4.23 3.59 15.36
C PHE A 368 4.46 3.15 16.82
N ALA A 369 4.48 4.10 17.77
CA ALA A 369 4.51 3.80 19.20
C ALA A 369 3.24 3.04 19.66
N GLY A 370 2.09 3.36 19.06
CA GLY A 370 0.83 2.62 19.22
C GLY A 370 0.95 1.14 18.83
N ILE A 371 1.72 0.82 17.78
CA ILE A 371 1.99 -0.59 17.41
C ILE A 371 2.71 -1.30 18.55
N GLY A 372 3.81 -0.72 19.05
CA GLY A 372 4.63 -1.33 20.10
C GLY A 372 3.91 -1.45 21.45
N THR A 373 2.85 -0.67 21.69
CA THR A 373 2.11 -0.65 22.97
C THR A 373 0.77 -1.40 22.92
N VAL A 374 0.08 -1.40 21.78
CA VAL A 374 -1.26 -1.99 21.63
C VAL A 374 -1.26 -3.23 20.75
N LEU A 375 -0.50 -3.23 19.66
CA LEU A 375 -0.40 -4.36 18.73
C LEU A 375 0.87 -5.17 19.01
N SER A 376 1.17 -5.39 20.29
CA SER A 376 2.36 -6.13 20.71
C SER A 376 2.12 -6.86 22.03
N VAL A 377 2.59 -8.11 22.11
CA VAL A 377 2.59 -8.92 23.32
C VAL A 377 4.02 -9.39 23.57
N ASP A 378 4.56 -9.07 24.75
CA ASP A 378 5.94 -9.42 25.15
C ASP A 378 7.00 -8.99 24.10
N GLY A 379 6.76 -7.86 23.44
CA GLY A 379 7.66 -7.31 22.40
C GLY A 379 7.49 -7.94 21.02
N ARG A 380 6.53 -8.86 20.83
CA ARG A 380 6.19 -9.43 19.53
C ARG A 380 4.94 -8.77 18.95
N PRO A 381 5.01 -8.23 17.71
CA PRO A 381 3.84 -7.66 17.06
C PRO A 381 2.71 -8.67 16.86
N MET A 382 1.47 -8.19 17.01
CA MET A 382 0.23 -8.90 16.72
C MET A 382 -0.37 -8.41 15.41
N HIS A 383 -1.09 -9.26 14.69
CA HIS A 383 -1.67 -8.86 13.40
C HIS A 383 -2.80 -7.85 13.57
N ALA A 384 -3.80 -8.20 14.40
CA ALA A 384 -4.96 -7.34 14.62
C ALA A 384 -5.29 -7.14 16.09
N HIS A 385 -5.94 -6.02 16.40
CA HIS A 385 -6.54 -5.74 17.69
C HIS A 385 -7.91 -5.12 17.51
N ARG A 386 -8.89 -5.64 18.26
CA ARG A 386 -10.26 -5.11 18.28
C ARG A 386 -10.91 -5.39 19.62
N ALA A 387 -11.63 -4.40 20.16
CA ALA A 387 -12.41 -4.54 21.39
C ALA A 387 -11.63 -5.18 22.57
N GLY A 388 -10.36 -4.79 22.75
CA GLY A 388 -9.50 -5.27 23.83
C GLY A 388 -8.91 -6.67 23.62
N ARG A 389 -8.98 -7.22 22.40
CA ARG A 389 -8.47 -8.56 22.07
C ARG A 389 -7.52 -8.50 20.89
N HIS A 390 -6.40 -9.20 21.00
CA HIS A 390 -5.48 -9.42 19.90
C HIS A 390 -5.90 -10.64 19.09
N ILE A 391 -5.60 -10.63 17.79
CA ILE A 391 -5.89 -11.72 16.88
C ILE A 391 -4.58 -12.10 16.19
N GLY A 392 -4.05 -13.26 16.59
CA GLY A 392 -2.87 -13.88 16.00
C GLY A 392 -1.56 -13.08 16.18
N PRO A 393 -0.40 -13.76 16.19
CA PRO A 393 0.86 -13.08 15.98
C PRO A 393 0.87 -12.43 14.59
N ALA A 394 1.69 -11.40 14.41
CA ALA A 394 1.91 -10.76 13.13
C ALA A 394 2.25 -11.78 12.02
N PHE A 395 1.68 -11.58 10.84
CA PHE A 395 2.04 -12.29 9.62
C PHE A 395 3.34 -11.74 9.04
N SER A 396 3.87 -12.44 8.02
CA SER A 396 5.07 -11.97 7.33
C SER A 396 4.86 -10.59 6.68
N SER A 397 3.65 -10.29 6.20
CA SER A 397 3.29 -8.99 5.62
C SER A 397 3.34 -7.87 6.65
N ASP A 398 2.85 -8.11 7.87
CA ASP A 398 2.89 -7.14 8.97
C ASP A 398 4.32 -6.77 9.34
N LEU A 399 5.18 -7.79 9.54
CA LEU A 399 6.57 -7.56 9.94
C LEU A 399 7.36 -6.82 8.85
N ALA A 400 7.16 -7.20 7.59
CA ALA A 400 7.82 -6.53 6.48
C ALA A 400 7.33 -5.09 6.30
N ALA A 401 6.01 -4.84 6.39
CA ALA A 401 5.45 -3.50 6.32
C ALA A 401 5.90 -2.61 7.48
N LEU A 402 5.94 -3.14 8.71
CA LEU A 402 6.44 -2.41 9.89
C LEU A 402 7.93 -2.06 9.75
N ALA A 403 8.75 -2.96 9.19
CA ALA A 403 10.15 -2.66 8.92
C ALA A 403 10.29 -1.53 7.89
N THR A 404 9.48 -1.53 6.83
CA THR A 404 9.40 -0.41 5.88
C THR A 404 8.98 0.90 6.56
N ALA A 405 7.99 0.86 7.43
CA ALA A 405 7.54 2.03 8.19
C ALA A 405 8.64 2.60 9.12
N ALA A 406 9.39 1.71 9.78
CA ALA A 406 10.52 2.10 10.61
C ALA A 406 11.62 2.77 9.77
N LEU A 407 11.97 2.23 8.60
CA LEU A 407 12.94 2.85 7.68
C LEU A 407 12.44 4.21 7.15
N ALA A 408 11.14 4.36 6.88
CA ALA A 408 10.56 5.64 6.48
C ALA A 408 10.63 6.69 7.61
N LEU A 409 10.40 6.28 8.86
CA LEU A 409 10.59 7.14 10.03
C LEU A 409 12.06 7.51 10.24
N HIS A 410 12.99 6.56 10.05
CA HIS A 410 14.41 6.85 10.07
C HIS A 410 14.78 7.89 9.02
N ARG A 411 14.35 7.73 7.75
CA ARG A 411 14.59 8.72 6.70
C ARG A 411 14.09 10.12 7.09
N ALA A 412 12.87 10.21 7.61
CA ALA A 412 12.24 11.49 7.94
C ALA A 412 12.81 12.15 9.21
N SER A 413 13.32 11.37 10.16
CA SER A 413 13.75 11.87 11.47
C SER A 413 15.25 11.78 11.77
N GLN A 414 15.96 10.93 11.04
CA GLN A 414 17.35 10.54 11.27
C GLN A 414 17.60 9.92 12.65
N ASP A 415 16.55 9.39 13.29
CA ASP A 415 16.66 8.68 14.56
C ASP A 415 17.08 7.22 14.31
N ALA A 416 18.22 6.82 14.87
CA ALA A 416 18.79 5.48 14.71
C ALA A 416 17.98 4.39 15.43
N ALA A 417 17.10 4.74 16.38
CA ALA A 417 16.23 3.76 17.04
C ALA A 417 15.30 3.07 16.05
N TYR A 418 14.83 3.78 15.01
CA TYR A 418 13.99 3.16 13.98
C TYR A 418 14.78 2.25 13.04
N LEU A 419 16.08 2.49 12.85
CA LEU A 419 16.94 1.56 12.10
C LEU A 419 17.09 0.24 12.85
N ALA A 420 17.35 0.32 14.16
CA ALA A 420 17.42 -0.85 15.04
C ALA A 420 16.08 -1.60 15.12
N GLU A 421 14.97 -0.88 15.10
CA GLU A 421 13.64 -1.50 15.10
C GLU A 421 13.33 -2.20 13.76
N ALA A 422 13.71 -1.62 12.63
CA ALA A 422 13.60 -2.28 11.33
C ALA A 422 14.36 -3.61 11.30
N GLU A 423 15.60 -3.63 11.81
CA GLU A 423 16.38 -4.85 11.96
C GLU A 423 15.69 -5.87 12.87
N ARG A 424 15.21 -5.44 14.04
CA ARG A 424 14.52 -6.32 15.00
C ARG A 424 13.27 -6.97 14.39
N LEU A 425 12.51 -6.23 13.60
CA LEU A 425 11.31 -6.72 12.92
C LEU A 425 11.66 -7.74 11.82
N LEU A 426 12.71 -7.48 11.05
CA LEU A 426 13.21 -8.42 10.05
C LEU A 426 13.82 -9.68 10.70
N ASP A 427 14.47 -9.56 11.85
CA ASP A 427 14.92 -10.71 12.63
C ASP A 427 13.75 -11.58 13.12
N LEU A 428 12.62 -10.97 13.53
CA LEU A 428 11.41 -11.72 13.85
C LEU A 428 10.83 -12.42 12.62
N LEU A 429 10.86 -11.76 11.47
CA LEU A 429 10.44 -12.34 10.19
C LEU A 429 11.29 -13.56 9.85
N GLU A 430 12.62 -13.47 9.95
CA GLU A 430 13.52 -14.61 9.75
C GLU A 430 13.24 -15.75 10.75
N ARG A 431 13.14 -15.43 12.03
CA ARG A 431 12.95 -16.44 13.09
C ARG A 431 11.69 -17.27 12.90
N HIS A 432 10.55 -16.63 12.60
CA HIS A 432 9.25 -17.28 12.62
C HIS A 432 8.70 -17.66 11.24
N HIS A 433 9.19 -17.02 10.16
CA HIS A 433 8.60 -17.17 8.84
C HIS A 433 9.57 -17.71 7.79
N ALA A 434 10.87 -17.74 8.03
CA ALA A 434 11.81 -18.24 7.02
C ALA A 434 11.53 -19.69 6.62
N THR A 435 11.62 -19.95 5.33
CA THR A 435 11.40 -21.27 4.73
C THR A 435 12.70 -22.08 4.56
N GLY A 436 13.85 -21.44 4.77
CA GLY A 436 15.18 -21.99 4.54
C GLY A 436 15.68 -21.88 3.09
N ASP A 437 14.84 -21.53 2.11
CA ASP A 437 15.23 -21.38 0.70
C ASP A 437 15.27 -19.92 0.21
N GLY A 438 15.23 -18.97 1.14
CA GLY A 438 15.19 -17.54 0.87
C GLY A 438 13.78 -16.94 0.92
N GLY A 439 12.72 -17.76 0.88
CA GLY A 439 11.34 -17.29 1.00
C GLY A 439 10.79 -17.26 2.44
N TYR A 440 9.58 -16.73 2.58
CA TYR A 440 8.78 -16.72 3.81
C TYR A 440 7.47 -17.50 3.69
N TYR A 441 7.04 -18.06 4.82
CA TYR A 441 5.67 -18.47 5.07
C TYR A 441 4.85 -17.26 5.55
N PHE A 442 3.59 -17.18 5.13
CA PHE A 442 2.68 -16.10 5.54
C PHE A 442 2.42 -16.12 7.05
N THR A 443 2.10 -17.30 7.59
CA THR A 443 1.87 -17.51 9.03
C THR A 443 3.15 -17.88 9.76
N ALA A 444 3.25 -17.47 11.02
CA ALA A 444 4.36 -17.84 11.89
C ALA A 444 4.41 -19.35 12.16
N ASP A 445 5.57 -19.88 12.53
CA ASP A 445 5.81 -21.30 12.79
C ASP A 445 5.19 -21.80 14.10
N ASP A 446 4.94 -20.88 15.03
CA ASP A 446 4.32 -21.11 16.33
C ASP A 446 2.88 -20.57 16.43
N ALA A 447 2.28 -20.18 15.29
CA ALA A 447 0.87 -19.84 15.20
C ALA A 447 -0.04 -21.09 15.21
N GLU A 448 -1.36 -20.87 15.22
CA GLU A 448 -2.36 -21.93 15.07
C GLU A 448 -2.04 -22.80 13.84
N VAL A 449 -2.04 -24.13 14.03
CA VAL A 449 -1.79 -25.09 12.95
C VAL A 449 -3.04 -25.17 12.07
N LEU A 450 -2.96 -24.53 10.91
CA LEU A 450 -3.94 -24.66 9.84
C LEU A 450 -3.62 -25.83 8.90
N ILE A 451 -4.42 -25.98 7.85
CA ILE A 451 -4.22 -26.99 6.79
C ILE A 451 -2.81 -26.91 6.21
N GLN A 452 -2.30 -25.68 6.02
CA GLN A 452 -0.93 -25.43 5.56
C GLN A 452 -0.49 -24.01 5.87
N ARG A 453 0.83 -23.82 5.99
CA ARG A 453 1.46 -22.49 5.94
C ARG A 453 1.70 -22.14 4.49
N ARG A 454 1.03 -21.10 3.98
CA ARG A 454 1.20 -20.67 2.59
C ARG A 454 2.49 -19.89 2.40
N ARG A 455 3.10 -20.05 1.22
CA ARG A 455 4.15 -19.17 0.70
C ARG A 455 3.50 -18.27 -0.33
N ASP A 456 2.89 -17.17 0.13
CA ASP A 456 2.34 -16.19 -0.80
C ASP A 456 3.42 -15.19 -1.20
N ARG A 457 3.51 -14.94 -2.50
CA ARG A 457 4.45 -14.03 -3.15
C ARG A 457 3.75 -13.13 -4.17
N HIS A 458 2.41 -13.17 -4.19
CA HIS A 458 1.61 -12.37 -5.08
C HIS A 458 1.28 -11.05 -4.41
N ASP A 459 1.46 -9.94 -5.14
CA ASP A 459 0.86 -8.67 -4.77
C ASP A 459 -0.67 -8.76 -4.89
N ASP A 460 -1.38 -8.15 -3.95
CA ASP A 460 -2.81 -7.86 -4.06
C ASP A 460 -2.95 -6.34 -4.26
N ALA A 461 -4.02 -5.72 -3.76
CA ALA A 461 -4.12 -4.27 -3.60
C ALA A 461 -2.92 -3.68 -2.81
N THR A 462 -2.28 -4.50 -1.96
CA THR A 462 -1.10 -4.17 -1.16
C THR A 462 0.13 -4.97 -1.61
N PRO A 463 1.35 -4.46 -1.39
CA PRO A 463 2.58 -5.18 -1.73
C PRO A 463 2.76 -6.44 -0.87
N ASN A 464 3.36 -7.48 -1.44
CA ASN A 464 3.65 -8.72 -0.73
C ASN A 464 4.85 -8.60 0.23
N ALA A 465 4.92 -9.54 1.18
CA ALA A 465 5.94 -9.55 2.23
C ALA A 465 7.38 -9.67 1.70
N HIS A 466 7.60 -10.43 0.63
CA HIS A 466 8.94 -10.65 0.07
C HIS A 466 9.47 -9.39 -0.61
N GLY A 467 8.63 -8.68 -1.37
CA GLY A 467 9.00 -7.40 -1.99
C GLY A 467 9.36 -6.35 -0.94
N LEU A 468 8.51 -6.20 0.09
CA LEU A 468 8.75 -5.29 1.21
C LEU A 468 10.03 -5.64 2.00
N ALA A 469 10.22 -6.93 2.34
CA ALA A 469 11.38 -7.38 3.09
C ALA A 469 12.68 -7.22 2.29
N ALA A 470 12.69 -7.59 1.01
CA ALA A 470 13.85 -7.39 0.14
C ALA A 470 14.22 -5.91 0.06
N ASN A 471 13.23 -5.03 -0.14
CA ASN A 471 13.44 -3.59 -0.15
C ASN A 471 14.05 -3.09 1.17
N ALA A 472 13.50 -3.53 2.32
CA ALA A 472 13.99 -3.14 3.64
C ALA A 472 15.43 -3.61 3.89
N TYR A 473 15.77 -4.85 3.50
CA TYR A 473 17.14 -5.36 3.60
C TYR A 473 18.12 -4.57 2.71
N ILE A 474 17.73 -4.19 1.50
CA ILE A 474 18.58 -3.38 0.61
C ILE A 474 18.84 -1.99 1.23
N GLN A 475 17.81 -1.38 1.83
CA GLN A 475 17.98 -0.11 2.54
C GLN A 475 18.89 -0.26 3.77
N LEU A 476 18.72 -1.32 4.58
CA LEU A 476 19.61 -1.60 5.71
C LEU A 476 21.05 -1.78 5.25
N TRP A 477 21.29 -2.55 4.20
CA TRP A 477 22.62 -2.69 3.60
C TRP A 477 23.19 -1.33 3.18
N SER A 478 22.42 -0.52 2.46
CA SER A 478 22.84 0.81 2.00
C SER A 478 23.14 1.80 3.13
N LEU A 479 22.47 1.66 4.28
CA LEU A 479 22.63 2.54 5.45
C LEU A 479 23.72 2.07 6.41
N THR A 480 23.95 0.75 6.52
CA THR A 480 24.85 0.16 7.53
C THR A 480 26.18 -0.33 6.94
N GLY A 481 26.18 -0.74 5.67
CA GLY A 481 27.29 -1.42 5.01
C GLY A 481 27.38 -2.91 5.35
N GLU A 482 26.46 -3.45 6.14
CA GLU A 482 26.52 -4.85 6.57
C GLU A 482 26.08 -5.80 5.45
N GLU A 483 27.02 -6.62 5.00
CA GLU A 483 26.87 -7.51 3.84
C GLU A 483 25.75 -8.56 4.03
N ARG A 484 25.49 -9.00 5.27
CA ARG A 484 24.41 -9.95 5.58
C ARG A 484 23.04 -9.50 5.07
N PHE A 485 22.79 -8.20 5.03
CA PHE A 485 21.52 -7.66 4.54
C PHE A 485 21.44 -7.75 3.01
N ARG A 486 22.55 -7.50 2.30
CA ARG A 486 22.62 -7.67 0.84
C ARG A 486 22.42 -9.13 0.46
N GLU A 487 23.16 -10.04 1.09
CA GLU A 487 23.05 -11.48 0.86
C GLU A 487 21.62 -11.98 1.10
N ARG A 488 20.96 -11.45 2.15
CA ARG A 488 19.59 -11.83 2.44
C ARG A 488 18.60 -11.34 1.40
N ALA A 489 18.71 -10.08 0.96
CA ALA A 489 17.88 -9.55 -0.12
C ALA A 489 18.06 -10.35 -1.42
N ASP A 490 19.30 -10.69 -1.78
CA ASP A 490 19.63 -11.49 -2.96
C ASP A 490 19.02 -12.89 -2.88
N ALA A 491 19.00 -13.50 -1.68
CA ALA A 491 18.33 -14.78 -1.46
C ALA A 491 16.80 -14.68 -1.61
N ILE A 492 16.15 -13.60 -1.15
CA ILE A 492 14.70 -13.39 -1.36
C ILE A 492 14.40 -13.31 -2.85
N LEU A 493 15.10 -12.42 -3.57
CA LEU A 493 14.90 -12.19 -5.00
C LEU A 493 15.17 -13.44 -5.82
N SER A 494 16.28 -14.14 -5.54
CA SER A 494 16.62 -15.40 -6.21
C SER A 494 15.58 -16.48 -5.96
N SER A 495 15.02 -16.55 -4.76
CA SER A 495 13.97 -17.53 -4.42
C SER A 495 12.65 -17.28 -5.15
N ALA A 496 12.44 -16.10 -5.73
CA ALA A 496 11.22 -15.68 -6.42
C ALA A 496 11.43 -15.42 -7.92
N ALA A 497 12.62 -15.73 -8.46
CA ALA A 497 12.99 -15.43 -9.83
C ALA A 497 12.03 -16.04 -10.86
N GLY A 498 11.56 -17.26 -10.61
CA GLY A 498 10.58 -17.90 -11.48
C GLY A 498 9.24 -17.18 -11.52
N MET A 499 8.79 -16.62 -10.38
CA MET A 499 7.54 -15.86 -10.31
C MET A 499 7.68 -14.50 -10.98
N ILE A 500 8.78 -13.78 -10.72
CA ILE A 500 9.07 -12.48 -11.33
C ILE A 500 9.00 -12.58 -12.86
N ALA A 501 9.64 -13.61 -13.44
CA ALA A 501 9.65 -13.81 -14.89
C ALA A 501 8.30 -14.26 -15.46
N ALA A 502 7.49 -15.00 -14.68
CA ALA A 502 6.23 -15.56 -15.16
C ALA A 502 5.04 -14.60 -15.03
N ASN A 503 5.05 -13.70 -14.05
CA ASN A 503 3.91 -12.83 -13.74
C ASN A 503 4.36 -11.47 -13.19
N ALA A 504 4.75 -10.55 -14.08
CA ALA A 504 5.16 -9.20 -13.70
C ALA A 504 4.08 -8.44 -12.91
N PHE A 505 2.80 -8.62 -13.26
CA PHE A 505 1.68 -7.93 -12.59
C PHE A 505 1.59 -8.34 -11.11
N GLY A 506 1.72 -9.64 -10.86
CA GLY A 506 1.68 -10.20 -9.51
C GLY A 506 2.95 -10.06 -8.69
N ALA A 507 4.03 -9.56 -9.27
CA ALA A 507 5.35 -9.51 -8.65
C ALA A 507 5.95 -8.09 -8.70
N ALA A 508 5.12 -7.07 -8.84
CA ALA A 508 5.55 -5.69 -9.01
C ALA A 508 6.37 -5.18 -7.81
N SER A 509 6.03 -5.54 -6.57
CA SER A 509 6.83 -5.17 -5.40
C SER A 509 8.20 -5.84 -5.35
N LEU A 510 8.31 -7.08 -5.87
CA LEU A 510 9.58 -7.78 -6.03
C LEU A 510 10.44 -7.15 -7.15
N LEU A 511 9.81 -6.75 -8.25
CA LEU A 511 10.45 -6.02 -9.33
C LEU A 511 10.95 -4.65 -8.85
N ALA A 512 10.17 -3.94 -8.03
CA ALA A 512 10.58 -2.69 -7.39
C ALA A 512 11.78 -2.88 -6.43
N ALA A 513 11.83 -3.99 -5.69
CA ALA A 513 12.98 -4.34 -4.86
C ALA A 513 14.21 -4.71 -5.71
N LEU A 514 14.03 -5.45 -6.81
CA LEU A 514 15.12 -5.75 -7.75
C LEU A 514 15.68 -4.48 -8.39
N ASP A 515 14.81 -3.54 -8.80
CA ASP A 515 15.23 -2.24 -9.32
C ASP A 515 16.12 -1.51 -8.30
N LEU A 516 15.65 -1.37 -7.06
CA LEU A 516 16.45 -0.78 -5.98
C LEU A 516 17.77 -1.53 -5.76
N ARG A 517 17.77 -2.86 -5.77
CA ARG A 517 18.99 -3.66 -5.57
C ARG A 517 20.09 -3.37 -6.60
N LEU A 518 19.69 -3.04 -7.83
CA LEU A 518 20.61 -2.77 -8.95
C LEU A 518 21.01 -1.28 -9.03
N THR A 519 20.21 -0.39 -8.45
CA THR A 519 20.39 1.07 -8.61
C THR A 519 20.74 1.82 -7.33
N VAL A 520 20.60 1.21 -6.14
CA VAL A 520 20.67 1.93 -4.86
C VAL A 520 21.93 2.79 -4.71
N ARG A 521 21.71 4.03 -4.26
CA ARG A 521 22.74 5.01 -3.92
C ARG A 521 22.52 5.51 -2.49
N SER A 522 23.57 5.49 -1.68
CA SER A 522 23.54 6.01 -0.31
C SER A 522 24.03 7.45 -0.28
N VAL A 523 23.18 8.38 0.14
CA VAL A 523 23.55 9.78 0.39
C VAL A 523 23.90 9.93 1.87
N VAL A 524 25.19 10.08 2.16
CA VAL A 524 25.71 10.29 3.51
C VAL A 524 26.06 11.76 3.69
N ILE A 525 25.39 12.45 4.61
CA ILE A 525 25.73 13.83 4.98
C ILE A 525 26.47 13.81 6.30
N VAL A 526 27.75 14.19 6.28
CA VAL A 526 28.55 14.38 7.49
C VAL A 526 28.58 15.86 7.83
N ALA A 527 28.13 16.20 9.04
CA ALA A 527 27.98 17.57 9.49
C ALA A 527 28.60 17.76 10.88
N PRO A 528 29.16 18.94 11.22
CA PRO A 528 29.72 19.20 12.56
C PRO A 528 28.69 18.95 13.68
N ASP A 529 27.44 19.30 13.42
CA ASP A 529 26.27 18.98 14.22
C ASP A 529 25.08 18.69 13.30
N SER A 530 24.08 17.96 13.80
CA SER A 530 22.94 17.50 13.00
C SER A 530 22.08 18.65 12.43
N ALA A 531 21.98 19.78 13.14
CA ALA A 531 21.17 20.90 12.68
C ALA A 531 21.80 21.59 11.46
N SER A 532 23.14 21.64 11.41
CA SER A 532 23.86 22.21 10.28
C SER A 532 23.65 21.44 8.96
N ALA A 533 23.22 20.16 9.00
CA ALA A 533 22.96 19.36 7.81
C ALA A 533 21.72 19.79 7.00
N ALA A 534 20.83 20.59 7.59
CA ALA A 534 19.52 20.93 7.02
C ALA A 534 19.56 21.44 5.56
N PRO A 535 20.47 22.34 5.14
CA PRO A 535 20.50 22.82 3.76
C PRO A 535 20.74 21.72 2.72
N LEU A 536 21.60 20.74 3.02
CA LEU A 536 21.86 19.62 2.12
C LEU A 536 20.76 18.56 2.22
N ALA A 537 20.21 18.32 3.42
CA ALA A 537 19.08 17.42 3.62
C ALA A 537 17.84 17.88 2.83
N ASP A 538 17.57 19.18 2.83
CA ASP A 538 16.48 19.79 2.06
C ASP A 538 16.67 19.60 0.55
N VAL A 539 17.92 19.67 0.05
CA VAL A 539 18.23 19.37 -1.36
C VAL A 539 17.92 17.92 -1.68
N VAL A 540 18.32 16.99 -0.81
CA VAL A 540 18.02 15.55 -0.96
C VAL A 540 16.51 15.30 -0.97
N ALA A 541 15.76 15.93 -0.06
CA ALA A 541 14.30 15.78 0.00
C ALA A 541 13.60 16.33 -1.24
N ARG A 542 14.02 17.48 -1.78
CA ARG A 542 13.48 18.05 -3.01
C ARG A 542 13.82 17.24 -4.26
N ASN A 543 15.00 16.63 -4.28
CA ASN A 543 15.51 15.82 -5.40
C ASN A 543 15.41 14.32 -5.13
N TRP A 544 14.48 13.90 -4.25
CA TRP A 544 14.37 12.52 -3.85
C TRP A 544 14.02 11.62 -5.04
N ARG A 545 14.73 10.50 -5.16
CA ARG A 545 14.48 9.44 -6.12
C ARG A 545 14.39 8.11 -5.41
N SER A 546 13.72 7.15 -6.03
CA SER A 546 13.36 5.87 -5.42
C SER A 546 14.56 4.94 -5.19
N ASP A 547 15.72 5.28 -5.74
CA ASP A 547 17.01 4.60 -5.59
C ASP A 547 17.89 5.20 -4.48
N LEU A 548 17.46 6.28 -3.81
CA LEU A 548 18.26 6.94 -2.77
C LEU A 548 17.97 6.38 -1.37
N THR A 549 19.01 6.28 -0.55
CA THR A 549 18.92 6.28 0.92
C THR A 549 19.60 7.53 1.48
N LEU A 550 19.19 7.97 2.68
CA LEU A 550 19.76 9.16 3.33
C LEU A 550 20.17 8.83 4.76
N ASP A 551 21.42 9.12 5.09
CA ASP A 551 21.98 9.02 6.44
C ASP A 551 22.72 10.31 6.81
N ILE A 552 22.30 10.97 7.89
CA ILE A 552 22.89 12.19 8.41
C ILE A 552 23.66 11.88 9.69
N ARG A 553 24.95 12.19 9.70
CA ARG A 553 25.86 11.89 10.81
C ARG A 553 26.57 13.13 11.32
N SER A 554 26.75 13.19 12.63
CA SER A 554 27.68 14.13 13.25
C SER A 554 29.12 13.72 12.98
N ASP A 555 30.01 14.69 12.76
CA ASP A 555 31.43 14.43 12.51
C ASP A 555 32.05 13.60 13.64
N GLY A 556 32.96 12.70 13.27
CA GLY A 556 33.57 11.71 14.18
C GLY A 556 32.73 10.46 14.48
N HIS A 557 31.45 10.39 14.08
CA HIS A 557 30.65 9.16 14.17
C HIS A 557 30.75 8.35 12.87
N SER A 558 31.85 7.60 12.75
CA SER A 558 32.12 6.78 11.55
C SER A 558 31.12 5.62 11.40
N LEU A 559 30.77 5.34 10.15
CA LEU A 559 30.08 4.12 9.75
C LEU A 559 30.98 2.90 9.89
N SER A 560 30.39 1.70 9.80
CA SER A 560 31.13 0.43 9.78
C SER A 560 32.29 0.47 8.78
N PRO A 561 33.44 -0.17 9.05
CA PRO A 561 34.54 -0.31 8.08
C PRO A 561 34.11 -0.85 6.71
N ASP A 562 33.04 -1.65 6.67
CA ASP A 562 32.50 -2.24 5.44
C ASP A 562 31.64 -1.25 4.62
N HIS A 563 31.22 -0.13 5.23
CA HIS A 563 30.44 0.89 4.53
C HIS A 563 31.37 1.78 3.66
N PRO A 564 30.99 2.11 2.41
CA PRO A 564 31.85 2.89 1.50
C PRO A 564 32.19 4.31 2.00
N ALA A 565 31.31 4.88 2.82
CA ALA A 565 31.53 6.16 3.49
C ALA A 565 32.30 6.05 4.83
N HIS A 566 32.91 4.90 5.12
CA HIS A 566 33.80 4.78 6.27
C HIS A 566 34.93 5.83 6.22
N GLY A 567 35.18 6.51 7.35
CA GLY A 567 36.22 7.53 7.47
C GLY A 567 35.93 8.84 6.71
N ARG A 568 34.73 9.04 6.17
CA ARG A 568 34.31 10.34 5.61
C ARG A 568 33.99 11.32 6.73
N THR A 569 34.35 12.59 6.53
CA THR A 569 34.27 13.64 7.54
C THR A 569 33.61 14.89 6.99
N ALA A 570 33.22 15.82 7.86
CA ALA A 570 32.89 17.17 7.41
C ALA A 570 34.17 17.87 6.89
N ILE A 571 34.10 18.54 5.72
CA ILE A 571 35.26 19.25 5.15
C ILE A 571 35.22 20.73 5.55
N GLY A 572 36.31 21.20 6.16
CA GLY A 572 36.44 22.60 6.56
C GLY A 572 35.38 23.06 7.56
N GLY A 573 34.87 22.14 8.40
CA GLY A 573 33.83 22.44 9.39
C GLY A 573 32.46 22.77 8.76
N ARG A 574 32.19 22.33 7.53
CA ARG A 574 30.89 22.51 6.87
C ARG A 574 30.23 21.16 6.57
N PRO A 575 28.88 21.10 6.57
CA PRO A 575 28.13 19.95 6.08
C PRO A 575 28.65 19.50 4.72
N THR A 576 28.83 18.18 4.58
CA THR A 576 29.45 17.58 3.40
C THR A 576 28.69 16.32 3.04
N ALA A 577 28.15 16.28 1.82
CA ALA A 577 27.49 15.11 1.27
C ALA A 577 28.48 14.22 0.51
N TYR A 578 28.28 12.92 0.62
CA TYR A 578 28.94 11.86 -0.13
C TYR A 578 27.86 10.97 -0.72
N VAL A 579 27.86 10.81 -2.04
CA VAL A 579 26.92 9.90 -2.72
C VAL A 579 27.67 8.62 -3.05
N CYS A 580 27.25 7.51 -2.45
CA CYS A 580 27.95 6.24 -2.51
C CYS A 580 27.16 5.19 -3.29
N ARG A 581 27.87 4.41 -4.09
CA ARG A 581 27.33 3.32 -4.90
C ARG A 581 28.39 2.24 -5.04
N GLU A 582 28.00 0.98 -4.90
CA GLU A 582 28.85 -0.21 -5.13
C GLU A 582 30.28 -0.11 -4.52
N GLY A 583 30.37 0.24 -3.23
CA GLY A 583 31.65 0.26 -2.51
C GLY A 583 32.50 1.51 -2.74
N ALA A 584 32.04 2.49 -3.53
CA ALA A 584 32.71 3.77 -3.72
C ALA A 584 31.81 4.95 -3.32
N CYS A 585 32.40 6.09 -3.02
CA CYS A 585 31.71 7.36 -2.81
C CYS A 585 32.25 8.45 -3.73
N SER A 586 31.40 9.43 -4.03
CA SER A 586 31.76 10.66 -4.73
C SER A 586 32.86 11.45 -4.02
N LEU A 587 33.40 12.45 -4.71
CA LEU A 587 34.12 13.54 -4.05
C LEU A 587 33.19 14.27 -3.05
N PRO A 588 33.75 14.96 -2.04
CA PRO A 588 32.96 15.76 -1.09
C PRO A 588 32.14 16.83 -1.80
N ILE A 589 30.83 16.89 -1.56
CA ILE A 589 29.92 17.90 -2.12
C ILE A 589 29.40 18.78 -0.98
N GLN A 590 29.59 20.10 -1.10
CA GLN A 590 29.16 21.07 -0.09
C GLN A 590 28.24 22.16 -0.67
N ASP A 591 28.15 22.24 -2.00
CA ASP A 591 27.28 23.15 -2.71
C ASP A 591 25.92 22.49 -2.99
N ALA A 592 24.85 23.23 -2.73
CA ALA A 592 23.48 22.72 -2.86
C ALA A 592 23.09 22.44 -4.32
N ASP A 593 23.52 23.28 -5.26
CA ASP A 593 23.20 23.15 -6.68
C ASP A 593 24.04 22.05 -7.34
N GLU A 594 25.28 21.87 -6.88
CA GLU A 594 26.10 20.70 -7.23
C GLU A 594 25.45 19.41 -6.75
N LEU A 595 25.02 19.33 -5.48
CA LEU A 595 24.34 18.14 -4.95
C LEU A 595 23.05 17.85 -5.72
N ALA A 596 22.22 18.85 -5.98
CA ALA A 596 20.98 18.68 -6.74
C ALA A 596 21.24 18.09 -8.13
N ARG A 597 22.22 18.63 -8.88
CA ARG A 597 22.61 18.08 -10.19
C ARG A 597 23.15 16.66 -10.07
N PHE A 598 23.96 16.37 -9.06
CA PHE A 598 24.54 15.04 -8.86
C PHE A 598 23.48 13.97 -8.59
N LEU A 599 22.40 14.30 -7.88
CA LEU A 599 21.32 13.36 -7.60
C LEU A 599 20.49 13.02 -8.86
N LEU A 600 20.44 13.92 -9.85
CA LEU A 600 19.68 13.77 -11.08
C LEU A 600 20.42 13.06 -12.21
N VAL A 601 21.76 13.08 -12.18
CA VAL A 601 22.62 12.47 -13.20
C VAL A 601 22.98 11.05 -12.78
N GLU A 602 22.83 10.10 -13.70
CA GLU A 602 23.31 8.71 -13.55
C GLU A 602 24.82 8.58 -13.70
#